data_AF-A0A380AU90-F1
#
_entry.id   AF-A0A380AU90-F1
#
_cell.length_a   1.000
_cell.length_b   1.000
_cell.length_c   1.000
_cell.angle_alpha   90.00
_cell.angle_beta   90.00
_cell.angle_gamma   90.00
#
_symmetry.space_group_name_H-M   'P 1'
#
loop_
_entity.id
_entity.type
_entity.pdbx_description
1 polymer ?
#
loop_
_entity_poly.entity_id
_entity_poly.type
_entity_poly.pdbx_seq_one_letter_code
_entity_poly.pdbx_strand_id
1 'polypeptide(L)'
;MAQARVTRHFTFAQYLDARNYPDGNPEADPTKEKLDVYYIENKTSEDNEVIQFQLSSPADLQGMLIPRRQIHSLCTWCIEGKYRGPSCGYTGTNYFDQDGNPVDDPSKDNCGGLLSDCKKRWGATEQLPFGGFPGSALLKR
;
A
#
# COMPACT_ATOMS: atom_id res chain seq x y z
N MET A 1 -11.71 -10.28 20.45
CA MET A 1 -13.08 -10.06 19.94
C MET A 1 -13.32 -11.07 18.83
N ALA A 2 -14.35 -11.91 18.95
CA ALA A 2 -14.65 -12.95 17.97
C ALA A 2 -15.14 -12.28 16.67
N GLN A 3 -14.30 -12.23 15.64
CA GLN A 3 -14.64 -11.65 14.35
C GLN A 3 -15.43 -12.70 13.55
N ALA A 4 -16.75 -12.62 13.59
CA ALA A 4 -17.60 -13.47 12.75
C ALA A 4 -17.36 -13.13 11.28
N ARG A 5 -16.89 -14.12 10.51
CA ARG A 5 -16.49 -13.96 9.11
C ARG A 5 -17.68 -14.22 8.19
N VAL A 6 -17.92 -13.30 7.26
CA VAL A 6 -18.88 -13.45 6.17
C VAL A 6 -18.10 -13.55 4.86
N THR A 7 -18.31 -14.62 4.10
CA THR A 7 -17.68 -14.81 2.80
C THR A 7 -18.74 -14.71 1.72
N ARG A 8 -18.59 -13.74 0.82
CA ARG A 8 -19.45 -13.57 -0.35
C ARG A 8 -18.76 -14.18 -1.56
N HIS A 9 -19.41 -15.17 -2.15
CA HIS A 9 -19.01 -15.79 -3.40
C HIS A 9 -19.72 -15.06 -4.54
N PHE A 10 -18.96 -14.39 -5.42
CA PHE A 10 -19.50 -13.73 -6.59
C PHE A 10 -19.06 -14.48 -7.84
N THR A 11 -20.02 -14.93 -8.64
CA THR A 11 -19.77 -15.61 -9.91
C THR A 11 -20.78 -15.17 -10.96
N PHE A 12 -20.45 -15.36 -12.24
CA PHE A 12 -21.44 -15.17 -13.31
C PHE A 12 -22.41 -16.35 -13.34
N ALA A 13 -23.66 -16.07 -13.72
CA ALA A 13 -24.71 -17.09 -13.75
C ALA A 13 -24.28 -18.34 -14.52
N GLN A 14 -23.65 -18.19 -15.69
CA GLN A 14 -23.17 -19.29 -16.52
C GLN A 14 -22.20 -20.27 -15.84
N TYR A 15 -21.53 -19.87 -14.75
CA TYR A 15 -20.59 -20.73 -14.01
C TYR A 15 -21.21 -21.38 -12.76
N LEU A 16 -22.49 -21.11 -12.45
CA LEU A 16 -23.18 -21.70 -11.30
C LEU A 16 -23.33 -23.22 -11.45
N ASP A 17 -23.39 -23.93 -10.33
CA ASP A 17 -23.46 -25.38 -10.36
C ASP A 17 -24.74 -25.90 -11.03
N ALA A 18 -24.64 -27.08 -11.63
CA ALA A 18 -25.69 -27.69 -12.44
C ALA A 18 -27.04 -27.84 -11.69
N ARG A 19 -27.05 -27.83 -10.35
CA ARG A 19 -28.29 -27.95 -9.56
C ARG A 19 -29.20 -26.72 -9.66
N ASN A 20 -28.65 -25.57 -10.06
CA ASN A 20 -29.45 -24.35 -10.25
C ASN A 20 -30.21 -24.34 -11.59
N TYR A 21 -29.98 -25.31 -12.47
CA TYR A 21 -30.55 -25.36 -13.81
C TYR A 21 -31.34 -26.67 -14.03
N PRO A 22 -32.59 -26.62 -14.51
CA PRO A 22 -33.40 -27.83 -14.75
C PRO A 22 -32.74 -28.87 -15.66
N ASP A 23 -32.00 -28.40 -16.68
CA ASP A 23 -31.30 -29.25 -17.66
C ASP A 23 -29.81 -29.47 -17.33
N GLY A 24 -29.37 -29.02 -16.15
CA GLY A 24 -27.95 -28.98 -15.76
C GLY A 24 -27.18 -27.80 -16.36
N ASN A 25 -25.88 -27.73 -16.06
CA ASN A 25 -25.01 -26.68 -16.58
C ASN A 25 -23.63 -27.25 -16.97
N PRO A 26 -23.32 -27.39 -18.28
CA PRO A 26 -22.02 -27.85 -18.76
C PRO A 26 -20.90 -26.83 -18.58
N GLU A 27 -21.23 -25.55 -18.40
CA GLU A 27 -20.27 -24.46 -18.18
C GLU A 27 -20.00 -24.20 -16.69
N ALA A 28 -20.59 -25.00 -15.78
CA ALA A 28 -20.38 -24.89 -14.35
C ALA A 28 -18.88 -24.99 -14.01
N ASP A 29 -18.34 -23.96 -13.36
CA ASP A 29 -16.92 -23.92 -13.00
C ASP A 29 -16.74 -23.27 -11.62
N PRO A 30 -16.45 -24.08 -10.57
CA PRO A 30 -16.27 -23.57 -9.21
C PRO A 30 -15.03 -22.70 -9.04
N THR A 31 -14.13 -22.64 -10.03
CA THR A 31 -12.94 -21.78 -10.00
C THR A 31 -13.21 -20.37 -10.52
N LYS A 32 -14.35 -20.15 -11.21
CA LYS A 32 -14.74 -18.86 -11.78
C LYS A 32 -15.54 -18.04 -10.78
N GLU A 33 -14.92 -17.75 -9.65
CA GLU A 33 -15.52 -16.90 -8.63
C GLU A 33 -14.55 -15.82 -8.13
N LYS A 34 -15.15 -14.76 -7.62
CA LYS A 34 -14.48 -13.75 -6.81
C LYS A 34 -14.96 -13.91 -5.37
N LEU A 35 -14.01 -14.10 -4.46
CA LEU A 35 -14.27 -14.16 -3.02
C LEU A 35 -14.07 -12.79 -2.40
N ASP A 36 -15.13 -12.25 -1.80
CA ASP A 36 -15.04 -11.09 -0.91
C ASP A 36 -15.20 -11.57 0.54
N VAL A 37 -14.24 -11.20 1.40
CA VAL A 37 -14.25 -11.55 2.83
C VAL A 37 -14.58 -10.30 3.62
N TYR A 38 -15.57 -10.42 4.50
CA TYR A 38 -15.99 -9.36 5.42
C TYR A 38 -16.04 -9.87 6.86
N TYR A 39 -16.00 -8.94 7.80
CA TYR A 39 -16.20 -9.22 9.22
C TYR A 39 -17.38 -8.41 9.75
N ILE A 40 -18.22 -9.06 10.55
CA ILE A 40 -19.33 -8.38 11.24
C ILE A 40 -18.73 -7.40 12.26
N GLU A 41 -19.00 -6.11 12.07
CA GLU A 41 -18.49 -5.03 12.91
C GLU A 41 -19.46 -4.73 14.05
N ASN A 42 -20.71 -4.40 13.73
CA ASN A 42 -21.79 -4.17 14.68
C ASN A 42 -23.17 -4.50 14.09
N LYS A 43 -24.14 -4.75 14.97
CA LYS A 43 -25.56 -4.83 14.62
C LYS A 43 -26.11 -3.42 14.47
N THR A 44 -26.65 -3.07 13.30
CA THR A 44 -27.15 -1.73 13.00
C THR A 44 -28.62 -1.57 13.34
N SER A 45 -29.42 -2.62 13.16
CA SER A 45 -30.84 -2.64 13.50
C SER A 45 -31.33 -4.08 13.72
N GLU A 46 -32.45 -4.20 14.43
CA GLU A 46 -33.17 -5.46 14.66
C GLU A 46 -34.65 -5.15 14.84
N ASP A 47 -35.50 -5.90 14.13
CA ASP A 47 -36.93 -6.02 14.39
C ASP A 47 -37.31 -7.50 14.59
N ASN A 48 -38.61 -7.81 14.68
CA ASN A 48 -39.08 -9.16 14.96
C ASN A 48 -38.87 -10.16 13.79
N GLU A 49 -38.48 -9.70 12.60
CA GLU A 49 -38.32 -10.51 11.39
C GLU A 49 -36.89 -10.44 10.82
N VAL A 50 -36.20 -9.31 10.97
CA VAL A 50 -34.94 -9.00 10.29
C VAL A 50 -33.92 -8.40 11.25
N ILE A 51 -32.67 -8.87 11.13
CA ILE A 51 -31.50 -8.28 11.78
C ILE A 51 -30.56 -7.75 10.70
N GLN A 52 -30.05 -6.53 10.87
CA GLN A 52 -29.07 -5.94 9.97
C GLN A 52 -27.70 -5.80 10.65
N PHE A 53 -26.66 -6.14 9.90
CA PHE A 53 -25.28 -6.07 10.34
C PHE A 53 -24.47 -5.18 9.41
N GLN A 54 -23.60 -4.36 10.00
CA GLN A 54 -22.55 -3.68 9.28
C GLN A 54 -21.39 -4.65 9.07
N LEU A 55 -20.90 -4.68 7.83
CA LEU A 55 -19.77 -5.49 7.42
C LEU A 55 -18.57 -4.60 7.14
N SER A 56 -17.43 -4.94 7.74
CA SER A 56 -16.14 -4.27 7.50
C SER A 56 -15.26 -5.13 6.61
N SER A 57 -14.57 -4.51 5.66
CA SER A 57 -13.53 -5.18 4.88
C SER A 57 -12.26 -5.33 5.73
N PRO A 58 -11.47 -6.40 5.57
CA PRO A 58 -10.11 -6.47 6.12
C PRO A 58 -9.24 -5.24 5.78
N ALA A 59 -9.52 -4.57 4.65
CA ALA A 59 -8.82 -3.35 4.25
C ALA A 59 -9.23 -2.13 5.10
N ASP A 60 -10.50 -2.04 5.52
CA ASP A 60 -11.01 -0.93 6.33
C ASP A 60 -10.50 -0.99 7.76
N LEU A 61 -10.26 -2.21 8.29
CA LEU A 61 -9.75 -2.44 9.64
C LEU A 61 -8.31 -1.91 9.87
N GLN A 62 -7.56 -1.59 8.81
CA GLN A 62 -6.14 -1.20 8.92
C GLN A 62 -5.89 0.31 8.98
N GLY A 63 -6.91 1.17 9.00
CA GLY A 63 -6.74 2.62 9.11
C GLY A 63 -5.83 3.22 8.03
N MET A 64 -5.66 2.50 6.91
CA MET A 64 -4.76 2.88 5.84
C MET A 64 -5.51 3.66 4.78
N LEU A 65 -5.19 4.94 4.69
CA LEU A 65 -5.67 5.80 3.62
C LEU A 65 -4.86 5.53 2.35
N ILE A 66 -5.57 5.18 1.27
CA ILE A 66 -5.03 5.24 -0.09
C ILE A 66 -5.25 6.68 -0.57
N PRO A 67 -4.23 7.38 -1.11
CA PRO A 67 -2.91 6.90 -1.53
C PRO A 67 -1.86 6.90 -0.41
N ARG A 68 -1.07 5.83 -0.32
CA ARG A 68 0.07 5.73 0.62
C ARG A 68 1.18 6.76 0.35
N ARG A 69 1.34 7.21 -0.90
CA ARG A 69 2.39 8.14 -1.30
C ARG A 69 1.87 9.56 -1.32
N GLN A 70 2.39 10.40 -0.44
CA GLN A 70 2.09 11.83 -0.42
C GLN A 70 3.01 12.58 -1.39
N ILE A 71 2.52 13.67 -1.98
CA ILE A 71 3.35 14.59 -2.77
C ILE A 71 4.05 15.55 -1.79
N HIS A 72 5.29 15.25 -1.45
CA HIS A 72 6.12 16.12 -0.61
C HIS A 72 7.57 16.17 -1.15
N SER A 73 8.35 17.13 -0.67
CA SER A 73 9.70 17.43 -1.17
C SER A 73 10.79 16.52 -0.60
N LEU A 74 10.48 15.61 0.32
CA LEU A 74 11.43 14.67 0.91
C LEU A 74 11.41 13.33 0.14
N CYS A 75 12.52 12.61 0.18
CA CYS A 75 12.68 11.34 -0.51
C CYS A 75 11.85 10.24 0.17
N THR A 76 10.86 9.70 -0.54
CA THR A 76 10.06 8.53 -0.10
C THR A 76 10.95 7.37 0.34
N TRP A 77 12.04 7.10 -0.40
CA TRP A 77 12.95 6.00 -0.08
C TRP A 77 13.64 6.19 1.26
N CYS A 78 13.95 7.42 1.64
CA CYS A 78 14.56 7.72 2.93
C CYS A 78 13.55 7.57 4.07
N ILE A 79 12.39 8.22 3.95
CA ILE A 79 11.38 8.24 5.03
C ILE A 79 10.78 6.86 5.33
N GLU A 80 10.74 5.97 4.34
CA GLU A 80 10.29 4.59 4.51
C GLU A 80 11.41 3.63 4.96
N GLY A 81 12.62 4.13 5.27
CA GLY A 81 13.76 3.30 5.66
C GLY A 81 14.33 2.44 4.53
N LYS A 82 14.05 2.78 3.28
CA LYS A 82 14.52 2.09 2.06
C LYS A 82 15.78 2.74 1.47
N TYR A 83 16.49 3.56 2.24
CA TYR A 83 17.79 4.09 1.85
C TYR A 83 18.76 2.94 1.56
N ARG A 84 19.52 3.02 0.44
CA ARG A 84 20.34 1.93 -0.13
C ARG A 84 19.58 0.64 -0.49
N GLY A 85 18.25 0.61 -0.36
CA GLY A 85 17.40 -0.47 -0.85
C GLY A 85 17.22 -0.42 -2.37
N PRO A 86 16.52 -1.41 -2.97
CA PRO A 86 16.41 -1.55 -4.42
C PRO A 86 15.86 -0.30 -5.15
N SER A 87 14.93 0.43 -4.53
CA SER A 87 14.35 1.65 -5.11
C SER A 87 15.25 2.87 -5.00
N CYS A 88 16.10 2.93 -3.97
CA CYS A 88 17.10 4.00 -3.82
C CYS A 88 18.34 3.72 -4.67
N GLY A 89 18.78 2.46 -4.72
CA GLY A 89 19.89 1.98 -5.55
C GLY A 89 21.28 2.46 -5.15
N TYR A 90 21.43 3.25 -4.07
CA TYR A 90 22.72 3.83 -3.73
C TYR A 90 23.68 2.79 -3.14
N THR A 91 24.70 2.42 -3.91
CA THR A 91 25.75 1.46 -3.52
C THR A 91 27.13 2.11 -3.39
N GLY A 92 27.20 3.44 -3.52
CA GLY A 92 28.46 4.19 -3.42
C GLY A 92 29.04 4.26 -2.01
N THR A 93 30.30 4.69 -1.95
CA THR A 93 31.12 4.80 -0.73
C THR A 93 31.22 6.23 -0.18
N ASN A 94 30.47 7.19 -0.73
CA ASN A 94 30.40 8.53 -0.14
C ASN A 94 29.36 8.49 0.97
N TYR A 95 29.81 8.69 2.20
CA TYR A 95 28.96 8.63 3.37
C TYR A 95 28.70 10.03 3.92
N PHE A 96 27.47 10.25 4.39
CA PHE A 96 27.05 11.51 4.99
C PHE A 96 26.16 11.22 6.20
N ASP A 97 26.19 12.08 7.21
CA ASP A 97 25.23 12.06 8.31
C ASP A 97 23.84 12.60 7.86
N GLN A 98 22.87 12.56 8.78
CA GLN A 98 21.49 13.00 8.50
C GLN A 98 21.39 14.50 8.13
N ASP A 99 22.32 15.32 8.61
CA ASP A 99 22.40 16.74 8.28
C ASP A 99 23.16 16.99 6.95
N GLY A 100 23.72 15.92 6.37
CA GLY A 100 24.44 15.91 5.12
C GLY A 100 25.92 16.29 5.24
N ASN A 101 26.52 16.25 6.42
CA ASN A 101 27.96 16.42 6.59
C ASN A 101 28.69 15.13 6.20
N PRO A 102 29.87 15.21 5.57
CA PRO A 102 30.63 14.02 5.19
C PRO A 102 31.07 13.25 6.44
N VAL A 103 30.98 11.93 6.37
CA VAL A 103 31.49 11.04 7.42
C VAL A 103 32.40 9.98 6.79
N ASP A 104 33.44 9.59 7.51
CA ASP A 104 34.37 8.55 7.04
C ASP A 104 33.93 7.14 7.49
N ASP A 105 33.12 7.07 8.55
CA ASP A 105 32.63 5.83 9.14
C ASP A 105 31.31 5.41 8.45
N PRO A 106 31.29 4.27 7.71
CA PRO A 106 30.09 3.80 7.03
C PRO A 106 28.91 3.53 7.96
N SER A 107 29.16 3.24 9.25
CA SER A 107 28.09 3.00 10.23
C SER A 107 27.31 4.26 10.60
N LYS A 108 27.88 5.43 10.32
CA LYS A 108 27.27 6.74 10.56
C LYS A 108 26.56 7.30 9.32
N ASP A 109 26.54 6.53 8.23
CA ASP A 109 25.90 6.94 7.00
C ASP A 109 24.38 6.95 7.15
N ASN A 110 23.79 8.14 7.19
CA ASN A 110 22.36 8.33 7.31
C ASN A 110 21.88 9.32 6.24
N CYS A 111 20.80 8.99 5.55
CA CYS A 111 20.24 9.87 4.54
C CYS A 111 19.31 10.89 5.20
N GLY A 112 19.50 12.20 4.93
CA GLY A 112 18.58 13.24 5.38
C GLY A 112 17.28 13.31 4.57
N GLY A 113 17.24 12.64 3.42
CA GLY A 113 16.06 12.57 2.55
C GLY A 113 15.86 13.80 1.67
N LEU A 114 16.82 14.72 1.60
CA LEU A 114 16.74 15.90 0.75
C LEU A 114 17.29 15.62 -0.65
N LEU A 115 16.86 16.41 -1.64
CA LEU A 115 17.40 16.32 -3.01
C LEU A 115 18.92 16.58 -3.04
N SER A 116 19.40 17.45 -2.14
CA SER A 116 20.83 17.73 -1.95
C SER A 116 21.62 16.49 -1.57
N ASP A 117 21.03 15.56 -0.80
CA ASP A 117 21.72 14.35 -0.36
C ASP A 117 21.91 13.38 -1.53
N CYS A 118 20.90 13.26 -2.39
CA CYS A 118 21.05 12.53 -3.65
C CYS A 118 22.14 13.15 -4.53
N LYS A 119 22.21 14.49 -4.63
CA LYS A 119 23.28 15.17 -5.40
C LYS A 119 24.67 14.90 -4.83
N LYS A 120 24.83 14.91 -3.51
CA LYS A 120 26.12 14.59 -2.85
C LYS A 120 26.57 13.15 -3.11
N ARG A 121 25.62 12.22 -3.22
CA ARG A 121 25.85 10.78 -3.34
C ARG A 121 26.06 10.32 -4.79
N TRP A 122 25.26 10.85 -5.72
CA TRP A 122 25.26 10.45 -7.13
C TRP A 122 25.98 11.45 -8.05
N GLY A 123 26.17 12.69 -7.60
CA GLY A 123 26.66 13.79 -8.44
C GLY A 123 25.57 14.81 -8.73
N ALA A 124 25.96 16.08 -8.90
CA ALA A 124 25.01 17.19 -9.06
C ALA A 124 24.30 17.21 -10.44
N THR A 125 24.90 16.58 -11.45
CA THR A 125 24.44 16.58 -12.85
C THR A 125 23.88 15.24 -13.30
N GLU A 126 23.97 14.21 -12.47
CA GLU A 126 23.51 12.86 -12.79
C GLU A 126 22.00 12.71 -12.66
N GLN A 127 21.45 11.68 -13.31
CA GLN A 127 20.06 11.29 -13.07
C GLN A 127 19.92 10.75 -11.65
N LEU A 128 19.15 11.47 -10.82
CA LEU A 128 18.99 11.12 -9.41
C LEU A 128 17.78 10.19 -9.22
N PRO A 129 17.95 9.01 -8.58
CA PRO A 129 16.83 8.16 -8.17
C PRO A 129 16.11 8.73 -6.94
N PHE A 130 15.73 10.01 -6.99
CA PHE A 130 15.09 10.72 -5.89
C PHE A 130 13.61 10.34 -5.79
N GLY A 131 13.19 9.86 -4.61
CA GLY A 131 11.83 9.42 -4.36
C GLY A 131 10.83 10.52 -3.98
N GLY A 132 11.24 11.79 -3.96
CA GLY A 132 10.37 12.92 -3.60
C GLY A 132 9.96 13.78 -4.79
N PHE A 133 9.18 14.83 -4.51
CA PHE A 133 8.70 15.80 -5.49
C PHE A 133 9.24 17.19 -5.14
N PRO A 134 10.47 17.56 -5.54
CA PRO A 134 11.10 18.83 -5.12
C PRO A 134 10.25 20.08 -5.46
N GLY A 135 9.51 20.01 -6.58
CA GLY A 135 8.62 21.09 -7.02
C GLY A 135 7.44 21.35 -6.09
N SER A 136 7.06 20.40 -5.22
CA SER A 136 5.94 20.60 -4.30
C SER A 136 6.24 21.68 -3.25
N ALA A 137 7.52 21.91 -2.92
CA ALA A 137 7.95 22.96 -2.00
C ALA A 137 8.00 24.36 -2.63
N LEU A 138 7.85 24.47 -3.95
CA LEU A 138 7.79 25.77 -4.65
C LEU A 138 6.44 26.45 -4.50
N LEU A 139 5.38 25.68 -4.18
CA LEU A 139 4.05 26.19 -3.90
C LEU A 139 3.99 26.76 -2.47
N LYS A 140 4.56 27.95 -2.28
CA LYS A 140 4.31 28.76 -1.07
C LYS A 140 2.95 29.44 -1.24
N ARG A 141 1.96 29.08 -0.42
CA ARG A 141 0.73 29.87 -0.24
C ARG A 141 0.93 30.84 0.91
#